data_AF-A0A7K1B0F6-F1
#
_entry.id   AF-A0A7K1B0F6-F1
#
_cell.length_a   1.000
_cell.length_b   1.000
_cell.length_c   1.000
_cell.angle_alpha   90.00
_cell.angle_beta   90.00
_cell.angle_gamma   90.00
#
_symmetry.space_group_name_H-M   'P 1'
#
loop_
_entity.id
_entity.type
_entity.pdbx_description
1 polymer ?
#
loop_
_entity_poly.entity_id
_entity_poly.type
_entity_poly.pdbx_seq_one_letter_code
_entity_poly.pdbx_strand_id
1 'polypeptide(L)'
;MEPITWVFLVAAALSTFVIAAVVIGREARRLDAVAPRSVYLIDEVVEFVAEYLPPETQARLTPSELEQLLTLHMRWLHAKGLQPTNVVDRRQDIDTLVIVGENDLTAYLLAEAEQAGIVILDDVDVVHVVDAHLAYFEAIGAVGPKAIDL
;
A
#
# COMPACT_ATOMS: atom_id res chain seq x y z
N MET A 1 -3.00 60.17 -4.66
CA MET A 1 -1.93 59.23 -4.27
C MET A 1 -0.79 59.41 -5.26
N GLU A 2 0.43 59.52 -4.76
CA GLU A 2 1.60 59.69 -5.62
C GLU A 2 1.87 58.43 -6.46
N PRO A 3 2.38 58.54 -7.70
CA PRO A 3 2.73 57.38 -8.55
C PRO A 3 3.64 56.37 -7.85
N ILE A 4 4.53 56.86 -6.99
CA ILE A 4 5.45 56.03 -6.21
C ILE A 4 4.73 55.15 -5.19
N THR A 5 3.59 55.61 -4.65
CA THR A 5 2.76 54.83 -3.73
C THR A 5 2.15 53.61 -4.43
N TRP A 6 1.73 53.77 -5.69
CA TRP A 6 1.24 52.66 -6.51
C TRP A 6 2.33 51.64 -6.82
N VAL A 7 3.54 52.09 -7.12
CA VAL A 7 4.70 51.20 -7.33
C VAL A 7 4.97 50.36 -6.08
N PHE A 8 5.01 50.98 -4.90
CA PHE A 8 5.23 50.24 -3.66
C PHE A 8 4.08 49.29 -3.32
N LEU A 9 2.83 49.67 -3.60
CA LEU A 9 1.67 48.81 -3.38
C LEU A 9 1.74 47.55 -4.27
N VAL A 10 2.03 47.74 -5.57
CA VAL A 10 2.17 46.62 -6.51
C VAL A 10 3.36 45.74 -6.12
N ALA A 11 4.49 46.35 -5.77
CA ALA A 11 5.68 45.61 -5.34
C ALA A 11 5.39 44.78 -4.09
N ALA A 12 4.76 45.36 -3.06
CA ALA A 12 4.41 44.66 -1.83
C ALA A 12 3.41 43.52 -2.06
N ALA A 13 2.38 43.77 -2.88
CA ALA A 13 1.39 42.75 -3.25
C ALA A 13 2.04 41.57 -3.99
N LEU A 14 2.87 41.87 -4.99
CA LEU A 14 3.57 40.85 -5.78
C LEU A 14 4.56 40.06 -4.91
N SER A 15 5.32 40.73 -4.06
CA SER A 15 6.27 40.10 -3.15
C SER A 15 5.57 39.13 -2.20
N THR A 16 4.47 39.57 -1.60
CA THR A 16 3.67 38.75 -0.68
C THR A 16 3.08 37.54 -1.39
N PHE A 17 2.54 37.73 -2.60
CA PHE A 17 1.99 36.65 -3.41
C PHE A 17 3.05 35.61 -3.76
N VAL A 18 4.24 36.04 -4.21
CA VAL A 18 5.35 35.13 -4.55
C VAL A 18 5.80 34.34 -3.33
N ILE A 19 5.98 34.99 -2.17
CA ILE A 19 6.36 34.30 -0.93
C ILE A 19 5.31 33.26 -0.55
N ALA A 20 4.03 33.64 -0.57
CA ALA A 20 2.92 32.73 -0.26
C ALA A 20 2.89 31.54 -1.23
N ALA A 21 2.98 31.79 -2.54
CA ALA A 21 2.96 30.75 -3.57
C ALA A 21 4.13 29.77 -3.42
N VAL A 22 5.34 30.25 -3.11
CA VAL A 22 6.51 29.40 -2.91
C VAL A 22 6.37 28.55 -1.65
N VAL A 23 5.95 29.13 -0.53
CA VAL A 23 5.82 28.40 0.74
C VAL A 23 4.72 27.36 0.65
N ILE A 24 3.53 27.76 0.17
CA ILE A 24 2.39 26.85 0.01
C ILE A 24 2.70 25.79 -1.05
N GLY A 25 3.24 26.16 -2.20
CA GLY A 25 3.58 25.21 -3.26
C GLY A 25 4.66 24.21 -2.84
N ARG A 26 5.63 24.62 -2.01
CA ARG A 26 6.61 23.69 -1.43
C ARG A 26 5.96 22.72 -0.46
N GLU A 27 5.04 23.21 0.37
CA GLU A 27 4.36 22.40 1.38
C GLU A 27 3.36 21.42 0.77
N ALA A 28 2.57 21.89 -0.19
CA ALA A 28 1.63 21.07 -0.95
C ALA A 28 2.38 19.92 -1.65
N ARG A 29 3.47 20.22 -2.37
CA ARG A 29 4.32 19.17 -2.97
C ARG A 29 4.95 18.22 -1.95
N ARG A 30 5.20 18.67 -0.71
CA ARG A 30 5.73 17.79 0.34
C ARG A 30 4.64 16.85 0.84
N LEU A 31 3.43 17.35 1.06
CA LEU A 31 2.29 16.58 1.53
C LEU A 31 1.75 15.62 0.46
N ASP A 32 1.71 16.03 -0.81
CA ASP A 32 1.39 15.15 -1.94
C ASP A 32 2.40 14.00 -2.07
N ALA A 33 3.63 14.18 -1.56
CA ALA A 33 4.66 13.14 -1.53
C ALA A 33 4.59 12.24 -0.28
N VAL A 34 3.70 12.53 0.67
CA VAL A 34 3.41 11.63 1.80
C VAL A 34 2.30 10.69 1.34
N ALA A 35 2.64 9.39 1.21
CA ALA A 35 1.65 8.39 0.88
C ALA A 35 0.48 8.44 1.89
N PRO A 36 -0.77 8.20 1.45
CA PRO A 36 -1.89 8.04 2.37
C PRO A 36 -1.51 7.08 3.49
N ARG A 37 -1.88 7.42 4.74
CA ARG A 37 -1.69 6.50 5.87
C ARG A 37 -2.64 5.31 5.67
N SER A 38 -2.18 4.30 4.94
CA SER A 38 -2.91 3.08 4.73
C SER A 38 -2.88 2.28 6.04
N VAL A 39 -4.06 2.06 6.62
CA VAL A 39 -4.21 1.26 7.82
C VAL A 39 -4.69 -0.10 7.38
N TYR A 40 -3.92 -1.14 7.68
CA TYR A 40 -4.34 -2.51 7.45
C TYR A 40 -5.33 -2.94 8.54
N LEU A 41 -6.58 -3.19 8.15
CA LEU A 41 -7.63 -3.69 9.04
C LEU A 41 -8.00 -5.11 8.61
N ILE A 42 -7.88 -6.07 9.54
CA ILE A 42 -8.07 -7.49 9.21
C ILE A 42 -9.51 -7.79 8.75
N ASP A 43 -10.51 -7.17 9.37
CA ASP A 43 -11.91 -7.38 9.01
C ASP A 43 -12.20 -6.86 7.59
N GLU A 44 -11.63 -5.70 7.23
CA GLU A 44 -11.81 -5.05 5.93
C GLU A 44 -11.15 -5.85 4.81
N VAL A 45 -9.93 -6.34 5.02
CA VAL A 45 -9.22 -7.15 4.01
C VAL A 45 -9.91 -8.50 3.80
N VAL A 46 -10.46 -9.13 4.83
CA VAL A 46 -11.20 -10.38 4.69
C VAL A 46 -12.44 -10.16 3.82
N GLU A 47 -13.20 -9.09 4.07
CA GLU A 47 -14.36 -8.72 3.26
C GLU A 47 -13.96 -8.42 1.80
N PHE A 48 -12.94 -7.58 1.60
CA PHE A 48 -12.45 -7.22 0.27
C PHE A 48 -11.97 -8.44 -0.52
N VAL A 49 -11.13 -9.28 0.09
CA VAL A 49 -10.56 -10.45 -0.58
C VAL A 49 -11.65 -11.46 -0.88
N ALA A 50 -12.59 -11.68 0.04
CA ALA A 50 -13.73 -12.57 -0.21
C ALA A 50 -14.54 -12.14 -1.44
N GLU A 51 -14.74 -10.82 -1.66
CA GLU A 51 -15.45 -10.32 -2.84
C GLU A 51 -14.62 -10.43 -4.13
N TYR A 52 -13.30 -10.32 -4.04
CA TYR A 52 -12.38 -10.34 -5.19
C TYR A 52 -12.00 -11.75 -5.67
N LEU A 53 -12.18 -12.76 -4.83
CA LEU A 53 -11.83 -14.14 -5.17
C LEU A 53 -12.72 -14.71 -6.29
N PRO A 54 -12.20 -15.61 -7.15
CA PRO A 54 -13.04 -16.36 -8.08
C PRO A 54 -14.08 -17.22 -7.35
N PRO A 55 -15.30 -17.40 -7.89
CA PRO A 55 -16.37 -18.14 -7.22
C PRO A 55 -15.98 -19.57 -6.80
N GLU A 56 -15.10 -20.21 -7.58
CA GLU A 56 -14.60 -21.55 -7.30
C GLU A 56 -13.77 -21.59 -6.02
N THR A 57 -12.87 -20.61 -5.83
CA THR A 57 -12.05 -20.47 -4.62
C THR A 57 -12.88 -20.01 -3.43
N GLN A 58 -13.81 -19.06 -3.62
CA GLN A 58 -14.72 -18.60 -2.56
C GLN A 58 -15.53 -19.76 -1.95
N ALA A 59 -16.03 -20.68 -2.79
CA ALA A 59 -16.85 -21.80 -2.32
C ALA A 59 -16.06 -22.82 -1.47
N ARG A 60 -14.73 -22.78 -1.50
CA ARG A 60 -13.84 -23.73 -0.82
C ARG A 60 -13.24 -23.20 0.48
N LEU A 61 -13.26 -21.89 0.70
CA LEU A 61 -12.63 -21.24 1.86
C LEU A 61 -13.69 -20.70 2.82
N THR A 62 -13.56 -21.03 4.10
CA THR A 62 -14.32 -20.36 5.14
C THR A 62 -13.71 -18.99 5.47
N PRO A 63 -14.49 -18.03 5.99
CA PRO A 63 -13.97 -16.71 6.38
C PRO A 63 -12.79 -16.79 7.37
N SER A 64 -12.84 -17.73 8.32
CA SER A 64 -11.77 -17.95 9.30
C SER A 64 -10.50 -18.53 8.71
N GLU A 65 -10.61 -19.37 7.67
CA GLU A 65 -9.44 -19.89 6.94
C GLU A 65 -8.82 -18.79 6.09
N LEU A 66 -9.65 -17.97 5.45
CA LEU A 66 -9.19 -16.81 4.70
C LEU A 66 -8.42 -15.84 5.60
N GLU A 67 -8.98 -15.46 6.76
CA GLU A 67 -8.29 -14.62 7.75
C GLU A 67 -6.92 -15.18 8.15
N GLN A 68 -6.83 -16.50 8.37
CA GLN A 68 -5.59 -17.16 8.70
C GLN A 68 -4.58 -17.10 7.55
N LEU A 69 -4.99 -17.35 6.31
CA LEU A 69 -4.12 -17.24 5.14
C LEU A 69 -3.58 -15.81 4.95
N LEU A 70 -4.44 -14.80 5.13
CA LEU A 70 -4.04 -13.39 5.05
C LEU A 70 -3.04 -13.06 6.17
N THR A 71 -3.26 -13.57 7.38
CA THR A 71 -2.33 -13.42 8.50
C THR A 71 -0.98 -14.09 8.22
N LEU A 72 -0.98 -15.29 7.63
CA LEU A 72 0.24 -16.01 7.24
C LEU A 72 1.02 -15.25 6.16
N HIS A 73 0.32 -14.66 5.18
CA HIS A 73 0.95 -13.81 4.17
C HIS A 73 1.61 -12.58 4.81
N MET A 74 0.93 -11.92 5.75
CA MET A 74 1.54 -10.81 6.51
C MET A 74 2.76 -11.26 7.30
N ARG A 75 2.74 -12.41 7.97
CA ARG A 75 3.93 -12.94 8.66
C ARG A 75 5.10 -13.19 7.71
N TRP A 76 4.82 -13.71 6.52
CA TRP A 76 5.84 -13.91 5.50
C TRP A 76 6.44 -12.59 5.01
N LEU A 77 5.61 -11.59 4.72
CA LEU A 77 6.07 -10.24 4.34
C LEU A 77 6.95 -9.63 5.43
N HIS A 78 6.56 -9.81 6.70
CA HIS A 78 7.35 -9.39 7.85
C HIS A 78 8.72 -10.09 7.90
N ALA A 79 8.74 -11.42 7.72
CA ALA A 79 9.97 -12.22 7.72
C ALA A 79 10.93 -11.85 6.58
N LYS A 80 10.39 -11.42 5.42
CA LYS A 80 11.16 -10.91 4.29
C LYS A 80 11.58 -9.44 4.44
N GLY A 81 11.19 -8.79 5.55
CA GLY A 81 11.50 -7.37 5.79
C GLY A 81 10.73 -6.40 4.90
N LEU A 82 9.64 -6.86 4.28
CA LEU A 82 8.81 -6.08 3.35
C LEU A 82 7.74 -5.24 4.07
N GLN A 83 7.61 -5.39 5.39
CA GLN A 83 6.72 -4.57 6.19
C GLN A 83 7.47 -3.41 6.84
N PRO A 84 6.90 -2.20 6.81
CA PRO A 84 7.45 -1.09 7.56
C PRO A 84 7.37 -1.39 9.07
N THR A 85 8.50 -1.26 9.77
CA THR A 85 8.59 -1.51 11.22
C THR A 85 7.81 -0.47 12.04
N ASN A 86 7.54 0.71 11.48
CA ASN A 86 6.80 1.79 12.12
C ASN A 86 5.95 2.53 11.08
N VAL A 87 4.87 3.15 11.53
CA VAL A 87 4.15 4.16 10.75
C VAL A 87 5.04 5.41 10.70
N VAL A 88 5.85 5.52 9.65
CA VAL A 88 6.72 6.67 9.44
C VAL A 88 6.18 7.48 8.27
N ASP A 89 5.96 8.78 8.48
CA ASP A 89 5.71 9.71 7.38
C ASP A 89 7.03 9.88 6.59
N ARG A 90 7.41 8.85 5.82
CA ARG A 90 8.60 8.83 4.98
C ARG A 90 8.17 8.94 3.52
N ARG A 91 8.84 9.82 2.78
CA ARG A 91 8.77 9.82 1.32
C ARG A 91 9.12 8.43 0.81
N GLN A 92 8.36 7.88 -0.14
CA GLN A 92 8.74 6.63 -0.78
C GLN A 92 10.09 6.83 -1.48
N ASP A 93 11.09 6.08 -1.04
CA ASP A 93 12.47 6.10 -1.53
C ASP A 93 12.89 4.63 -1.69
N ILE A 94 12.85 4.15 -2.94
CA ILE A 94 13.22 2.77 -3.28
C ILE A 94 14.70 2.79 -3.64
N ASP A 95 15.56 2.59 -2.63
CA ASP A 95 17.01 2.54 -2.82
C ASP A 95 17.52 1.14 -3.16
N THR A 96 16.73 0.11 -2.83
CA THR A 96 17.10 -1.30 -2.92
C THR A 96 16.00 -2.09 -3.63
N LEU A 97 16.34 -2.71 -4.75
CA LEU A 97 15.45 -3.63 -5.44
C LEU A 97 15.42 -4.97 -4.70
N VAL A 98 14.26 -5.31 -4.14
CA VAL A 98 14.01 -6.63 -3.55
C VAL A 98 13.14 -7.44 -4.51
N ILE A 99 13.69 -8.56 -5.00
CA ILE A 99 12.95 -9.51 -5.84
C ILE A 99 12.62 -10.71 -4.97
N VAL A 100 11.32 -11.03 -4.87
CA VAL A 100 10.87 -12.24 -4.19
C VAL A 100 10.14 -13.14 -5.17
N GLY A 101 10.54 -14.42 -5.20
CA GLY A 101 9.94 -15.40 -6.09
C GLY A 101 8.58 -15.86 -5.56
N GLU A 102 7.58 -15.83 -6.44
CA GLU A 102 6.21 -16.26 -6.15
C GLU A 102 6.14 -17.72 -5.65
N ASN A 103 6.94 -18.62 -6.23
CA ASN A 103 6.98 -20.02 -5.82
C ASN A 103 7.40 -20.22 -4.35
N ASP A 104 8.26 -19.35 -3.79
CA ASP A 104 8.67 -19.43 -2.39
C ASP A 104 7.53 -19.01 -1.45
N LEU A 105 6.72 -18.03 -1.86
CA LEU A 105 5.52 -17.62 -1.14
C LEU A 105 4.47 -18.72 -1.15
N THR A 106 4.14 -19.27 -2.32
CA THR A 106 3.12 -20.32 -2.45
C THR A 106 3.50 -21.57 -1.65
N ALA A 107 4.76 -22.01 -1.74
CA ALA A 107 5.25 -23.15 -0.95
C ALA A 107 5.18 -22.90 0.55
N TYR A 108 5.54 -21.69 1.01
CA TYR A 108 5.43 -21.31 2.41
C TYR A 108 3.97 -21.32 2.89
N LEU A 109 3.06 -20.71 2.14
CA LEU A 109 1.64 -20.63 2.51
C LEU A 109 0.99 -22.01 2.54
N LEU A 110 1.31 -22.89 1.59
CA LEU A 110 0.83 -24.28 1.61
C LEU A 110 1.31 -25.03 2.87
N ALA A 111 2.60 -24.91 3.20
CA ALA A 111 3.17 -25.58 4.38
C ALA A 111 2.58 -25.06 5.71
N GLU A 112 2.34 -23.75 5.82
CA GLU A 112 1.73 -23.17 7.02
C GLU A 112 0.23 -23.44 7.10
N ALA A 113 -0.48 -23.47 5.96
CA ALA A 113 -1.88 -23.84 5.91
C ALA A 113 -2.11 -25.29 6.37
N GLU A 114 -1.26 -26.22 5.94
CA GLU A 114 -1.30 -27.61 6.41
C GLU A 114 -1.08 -27.69 7.92
N GLN A 115 -0.12 -26.95 8.47
CA GLN A 115 0.11 -26.87 9.91
C GLN A 115 -1.07 -26.26 10.68
N ALA A 116 -1.78 -25.30 10.08
CA ALA A 116 -2.98 -24.68 10.64
C ALA A 116 -4.25 -25.55 10.46
N GLY A 117 -4.16 -26.67 9.75
CA GLY A 117 -5.29 -27.56 9.47
C GLY A 117 -6.26 -27.02 8.41
N ILE A 118 -5.83 -26.05 7.61
CA ILE A 118 -6.61 -25.49 6.50
C ILE A 118 -6.49 -26.45 5.33
N VAL A 119 -7.61 -27.01 4.88
CA VAL A 119 -7.64 -27.92 3.73
C VAL A 119 -7.63 -27.09 2.46
N ILE A 120 -6.45 -26.69 2.01
CA ILE A 120 -6.28 -26.10 0.69
C ILE A 120 -6.41 -27.21 -0.35
N LEU A 121 -7.38 -27.09 -1.25
CA LEU A 121 -7.62 -28.08 -2.31
C LEU A 121 -6.65 -27.93 -3.49
N ASP A 122 -6.18 -26.72 -3.78
CA ASP A 122 -5.33 -26.44 -4.94
C ASP A 122 -4.34 -25.29 -4.71
N ASP A 123 -3.15 -25.37 -5.30
CA ASP A 123 -2.13 -24.30 -5.22
C ASP A 123 -2.63 -23.00 -5.88
N VAL A 124 -3.48 -23.13 -6.89
CA VAL A 124 -4.21 -22.05 -7.56
C VAL A 124 -5.03 -21.20 -6.56
N ASP A 125 -5.60 -21.81 -5.52
CA ASP A 125 -6.38 -21.06 -4.52
C ASP A 125 -5.51 -20.11 -3.70
N VAL A 126 -4.29 -20.55 -3.38
CA VAL A 126 -3.31 -19.70 -2.68
C VAL A 126 -2.93 -18.51 -3.54
N VAL A 127 -2.70 -18.74 -4.82
CA VAL A 127 -2.37 -17.67 -5.78
C VAL A 127 -3.51 -16.65 -5.85
N HIS A 128 -4.76 -17.10 -6.00
CA HIS A 128 -5.91 -16.20 -6.02
C HIS A 128 -6.04 -15.37 -4.73
N VAL A 129 -5.80 -15.98 -3.56
CA VAL A 129 -5.82 -15.26 -2.28
C VAL A 129 -4.71 -14.22 -2.21
N VAL A 130 -3.50 -14.57 -2.63
CA VAL A 130 -2.35 -13.64 -2.66
C VAL A 130 -2.61 -12.48 -3.62
N ASP A 131 -3.08 -12.76 -4.83
CA ASP A 131 -3.37 -11.74 -5.85
C ASP A 131 -4.45 -10.76 -5.36
N ALA A 132 -5.53 -11.27 -4.78
CA ALA A 132 -6.58 -10.45 -4.18
C ALA A 132 -6.07 -9.61 -3.00
N HIS A 133 -5.17 -10.18 -2.18
CA HIS A 133 -4.55 -9.46 -1.06
C HIS A 133 -3.61 -8.34 -1.54
N LEU A 134 -2.87 -8.57 -2.63
CA LEU A 134 -2.04 -7.53 -3.28
C LEU A 134 -2.92 -6.43 -3.89
N ALA A 135 -4.06 -6.79 -4.51
CA ALA A 135 -5.03 -5.82 -5.00
C ALA A 135 -5.62 -4.96 -3.86
N TYR A 136 -5.84 -5.54 -2.67
CA TYR A 136 -6.22 -4.77 -1.49
C TYR A 136 -5.14 -3.77 -1.08
N PHE A 137 -3.86 -4.19 -1.05
CA PHE A 137 -2.76 -3.25 -0.77
C PHE A 137 -2.67 -2.11 -1.78
N GLU A 138 -2.93 -2.38 -3.06
CA GLU A 138 -3.03 -1.34 -4.09
C GLU A 138 -4.20 -0.40 -3.83
N ALA A 139 -5.38 -0.92 -3.51
CA ALA A 139 -6.58 -0.15 -3.23
C ALA A 139 -6.41 0.83 -2.05
N ILE A 140 -5.70 0.41 -1.00
CA ILE A 140 -5.41 1.27 0.17
C ILE A 140 -4.16 2.14 -0.02
N GLY A 141 -3.42 2.00 -1.14
CA GLY A 141 -2.18 2.74 -1.40
C GLY A 141 -0.99 2.29 -0.54
N ALA A 142 -0.99 1.04 -0.07
CA ALA A 142 0.10 0.44 0.69
C ALA A 142 1.27 -0.06 -0.18
N VAL A 143 1.10 -0.13 -1.51
CA VAL A 143 2.18 -0.44 -2.46
C VAL A 143 2.58 0.80 -3.26
N GLY A 144 3.88 0.90 -3.56
CA GLY A 144 4.42 1.93 -4.45
C GLY A 144 4.20 1.60 -5.93
N PRO A 145 4.60 2.51 -6.85
CA PRO A 145 4.53 2.27 -8.30
C PRO A 145 5.31 1.01 -8.69
N LYS A 146 4.85 0.33 -9.75
CA LYS A 146 5.55 -0.86 -10.25
C LYS A 146 6.95 -0.48 -10.70
N ALA A 147 7.92 -1.36 -10.46
CA ALA A 147 9.33 -1.12 -10.80
C ALA A 147 9.58 -0.89 -12.31
N ILE A 148 8.66 -1.33 -13.17
CA ILE A 148 8.69 -1.11 -14.63
C ILE A 148 8.15 0.26 -15.07
N ASP A 149 7.55 1.03 -14.16
CA ASP A 149 7.05 2.39 -14.39
C ASP A 149 8.02 3.48 -13.86
N LEU A 150 9.20 3.09 -13.36
CA LEU A 150 10.30 3.95 -12.88
C LEU A 150 11.44 4.02 -13.91
#